data_AF-A0A950ABY3-F1
#
_entry.id   AF-A0A950ABY3-F1
#
_cell.length_a   1.000
_cell.length_b   1.000
_cell.length_c   1.000
_cell.angle_alpha   90.00
_cell.angle_beta   90.00
_cell.angle_gamma   90.00
#
_symmetry.space_group_name_H-M   'P 1'
#
loop_
_entity.id
_entity.type
_entity.pdbx_description
1 polymer ?
#
loop_
_entity_poly.entity_id
_entity_poly.type
_entity_poly.pdbx_seq_one_letter_code
_entity_poly.pdbx_strand_id
1 'polypeptide(L)'
;VEVFSNADPSKVWTVRELSEWIGIGGLGPLFVGGPQMTADLIEEWVEETDVDGFNLAYAVTHESFTDFVELVVPELQKRQAYKNDYCQGTLREKLFGLGSRLPNEHPGASYRLAGLATA
;
A
#
# COMPACT_ATOMS: atom_id res chain seq x y z
N VAL A 1 2.23 -13.96 -19.97
CA VAL A 1 1.39 -15.16 -20.24
C VAL A 1 1.45 -16.11 -19.05
N GLU A 2 2.63 -16.48 -18.55
CA GLU A 2 2.79 -17.37 -17.37
C GLU A 2 2.01 -16.94 -16.12
N VAL A 3 2.00 -15.65 -15.77
CA VAL A 3 1.27 -15.13 -14.59
C VAL A 3 -0.23 -15.46 -14.64
N PHE A 4 -0.85 -15.48 -15.83
CA PHE A 4 -2.28 -15.73 -16.01
C PHE A 4 -2.62 -17.22 -16.17
N SER A 5 -1.72 -17.97 -16.82
CA SER A 5 -1.80 -19.43 -16.88
C SER A 5 -1.63 -20.08 -15.50
N ASN A 6 -0.96 -19.42 -14.55
CA ASN A 6 -0.92 -19.89 -13.16
C ASN A 6 -2.19 -19.52 -12.37
N ALA A 7 -2.87 -18.42 -12.71
CA ALA A 7 -4.10 -17.98 -12.05
C ALA A 7 -5.31 -18.88 -12.40
N ASP A 8 -5.39 -19.35 -13.65
CA ASP A 8 -6.29 -20.43 -14.05
C ASP A 8 -5.59 -21.34 -15.06
N PRO A 9 -4.97 -22.44 -14.59
CA PRO A 9 -4.25 -23.40 -15.45
C PRO A 9 -5.14 -24.12 -16.45
N SER A 10 -6.46 -24.10 -16.25
CA SER A 10 -7.42 -24.77 -17.12
C SER A 10 -7.92 -23.90 -18.26
N LYS A 11 -7.65 -22.58 -18.21
CA LYS A 11 -8.16 -21.62 -19.18
C LYS A 11 -7.12 -21.25 -20.24
N VAL A 12 -7.51 -21.37 -21.51
CA VAL A 12 -6.77 -20.76 -22.62
C VAL A 12 -7.28 -19.34 -22.81
N TRP A 13 -6.45 -18.36 -22.46
CA TRP A 13 -6.82 -16.95 -22.50
C TRP A 13 -6.71 -16.36 -23.91
N THR A 14 -7.75 -15.67 -24.36
CA THR A 14 -7.65 -14.78 -25.52
C THR A 14 -7.06 -13.42 -25.13
N VAL A 15 -6.52 -12.68 -26.10
CA VAL A 15 -6.00 -11.31 -25.86
C VAL A 15 -7.09 -10.38 -25.32
N ARG A 16 -8.35 -10.57 -25.78
CA ARG A 16 -9.50 -9.77 -25.32
C ARG A 16 -9.79 -10.02 -23.83
N GLU A 17 -9.92 -11.27 -23.42
CA GLU A 17 -10.21 -11.62 -22.02
C GLU A 17 -9.09 -11.17 -21.09
N LEU A 18 -7.84 -11.28 -21.55
CA LEU A 18 -6.72 -10.77 -20.80
C LEU A 18 -6.81 -9.24 -20.62
N SER A 19 -7.14 -8.51 -21.69
CA SER A 19 -7.33 -7.06 -21.64
C SER A 19 -8.46 -6.65 -20.71
N GLU A 20 -9.56 -7.42 -20.67
CA GLU A 20 -10.70 -7.15 -19.78
C GLU A 20 -10.32 -7.42 -18.32
N TRP A 21 -9.55 -8.49 -18.07
CA TRP A 21 -9.09 -8.85 -16.73
C TRP A 21 -8.13 -7.82 -16.13
N ILE A 22 -7.11 -7.39 -16.88
CA ILE A 22 -6.10 -6.44 -16.38
C ILE A 22 -6.56 -4.98 -16.46
N GLY A 23 -7.75 -4.74 -17.03
CA GLY A 23 -8.26 -3.40 -17.31
C GLY A 23 -8.40 -2.52 -16.06
N ILE A 24 -8.60 -3.14 -14.90
CA ILE A 24 -8.62 -2.48 -13.58
C ILE A 24 -7.61 -3.19 -12.68
N GLY A 25 -6.73 -2.43 -12.02
CA GLY A 25 -5.70 -2.97 -11.11
C GLY A 25 -4.44 -3.49 -11.79
N GLY A 26 -4.43 -3.65 -13.12
CA GLY A 26 -3.26 -4.10 -13.87
C GLY A 26 -2.84 -5.52 -13.46
N LEU A 27 -1.67 -5.65 -12.85
CA LEU A 27 -1.16 -6.92 -12.30
C LEU A 27 -1.29 -7.02 -10.78
N GLY A 28 -1.81 -5.97 -10.13
CA GLY A 28 -2.04 -5.97 -8.69
C GLY A 28 -3.31 -6.73 -8.31
N PRO A 29 -3.45 -7.11 -7.03
CA PRO A 29 -4.70 -7.66 -6.53
C PRO A 29 -5.83 -6.61 -6.63
N LEU A 30 -7.06 -7.09 -6.88
CA LEU A 30 -8.26 -6.28 -6.90
C LEU A 30 -9.19 -6.72 -5.78
N PHE A 31 -9.43 -5.85 -4.81
CA PHE A 31 -10.40 -6.10 -3.74
C PHE A 31 -11.75 -5.50 -4.14
N VAL A 32 -12.78 -6.34 -4.18
CA VAL A 32 -14.15 -5.94 -4.51
C VAL A 32 -15.08 -6.43 -3.42
N GLY A 33 -15.69 -5.50 -2.69
CA GLY A 33 -16.54 -5.83 -1.56
C GLY A 33 -17.03 -4.58 -0.83
N GLY A 34 -17.81 -4.80 0.23
CA GLY A 34 -18.19 -3.76 1.18
C GLY A 34 -17.04 -3.38 2.12
N PRO A 35 -17.20 -2.33 2.93
CA PRO A 35 -16.11 -1.81 3.76
C PRO A 35 -15.57 -2.81 4.78
N GLN A 36 -16.42 -3.66 5.38
CA GLN A 36 -15.95 -4.72 6.31
C GLN A 36 -15.09 -5.76 5.58
N MET A 37 -15.56 -6.26 4.44
CA MET A 37 -14.83 -7.26 3.65
C MET A 37 -13.50 -6.71 3.12
N THR A 38 -13.48 -5.46 2.66
CA THR A 38 -12.24 -4.82 2.22
C THR A 38 -11.26 -4.65 3.38
N ALA A 39 -11.73 -4.30 4.59
CA ALA A 39 -10.88 -4.22 5.77
C ALA A 39 -10.37 -5.61 6.22
N ASP A 40 -11.21 -6.66 6.13
CA ASP A 40 -10.80 -8.05 6.39
C ASP A 40 -9.66 -8.47 5.46
N LEU A 41 -9.80 -8.22 4.15
CA LEU A 41 -8.76 -8.53 3.17
C LEU A 41 -7.46 -7.75 3.40
N ILE A 42 -7.55 -6.49 3.84
CA ILE A 42 -6.36 -5.69 4.16
C ILE A 42 -5.61 -6.30 5.36
N GLU A 43 -6.32 -6.68 6.43
CA GLU A 43 -5.70 -7.30 7.61
C GLU A 43 -5.13 -8.68 7.30
N GLU A 44 -5.88 -9.52 6.56
CA GLU A 44 -5.40 -10.83 6.09
C GLU A 44 -4.08 -10.70 5.33
N TRP A 45 -3.97 -9.74 4.42
CA TRP A 45 -2.72 -9.51 3.68
C TRP A 45 -1.56 -9.08 4.59
N VAL A 46 -1.80 -8.21 5.57
CA VAL A 46 -0.76 -7.83 6.55
C VAL A 46 -0.34 -9.05 7.36
N GLU A 47 -1.28 -9.83 7.89
CA GLU A 47 -1.02 -11.01 8.72
C GLU A 47 -0.27 -12.11 7.97
N GLU A 48 -0.64 -12.37 6.72
CA GLU A 48 -0.06 -13.46 5.93
C GLU A 48 1.28 -13.09 5.27
N THR A 49 1.52 -11.81 4.99
CA THR A 49 2.67 -11.38 4.17
C THR A 49 3.64 -10.45 4.87
N ASP A 50 3.32 -9.97 6.09
CA ASP A 50 4.14 -9.02 6.86
C ASP A 50 4.39 -7.69 6.13
N VAL A 51 3.43 -7.26 5.31
CA VAL A 51 3.48 -5.94 4.65
C VAL A 51 3.07 -4.84 5.63
N ASP A 52 3.84 -3.75 5.68
CA ASP A 52 3.57 -2.63 6.59
C ASP A 52 2.46 -1.67 6.10
N GLY A 53 2.03 -1.81 4.85
CA GLY A 53 1.03 -0.92 4.24
C GLY A 53 0.87 -1.10 2.75
N PHE A 54 -0.02 -0.29 2.18
CA PHE A 54 -0.50 -0.45 0.80
C PHE A 54 -0.33 0.83 -0.01
N ASN A 55 0.06 0.67 -1.28
CA ASN A 55 -0.10 1.71 -2.29
C ASN A 55 -1.47 1.52 -2.96
N LEU A 56 -2.43 2.37 -2.61
CA LEU A 56 -3.79 2.30 -3.13
C LEU A 56 -3.86 2.86 -4.57
N ALA A 57 -4.12 1.98 -5.53
CA ALA A 57 -4.46 2.36 -6.91
C ALA A 57 -5.96 2.70 -7.03
N TYR A 58 -6.33 3.43 -8.08
CA TYR A 58 -7.71 3.84 -8.34
C TYR A 58 -8.24 3.23 -9.63
N ALA A 59 -9.53 2.93 -9.66
CA ALA A 59 -10.27 2.65 -10.89
C ALA A 59 -10.79 3.95 -11.51
N VAL A 60 -11.28 4.87 -10.66
CA VAL A 60 -11.78 6.19 -11.06
C VAL A 60 -11.22 7.24 -10.11
N THR A 61 -10.67 8.32 -10.66
CA THR A 61 -10.21 9.48 -9.88
C THR A 61 -11.26 10.59 -9.91
N HIS A 62 -11.76 11.07 -8.78
CA HIS A 62 -11.24 10.93 -7.40
C HIS A 62 -12.07 9.97 -6.52
N GLU A 63 -13.12 9.38 -7.07
CA GLU A 63 -14.16 8.63 -6.36
C GLU A 63 -13.61 7.41 -5.62
N SER A 64 -12.66 6.67 -6.20
CA SER A 64 -12.05 5.52 -5.52
C SER A 64 -11.37 5.91 -4.20
N PHE A 65 -10.79 7.11 -4.12
CA PHE A 65 -10.17 7.60 -2.88
C PHE A 65 -11.23 8.08 -1.88
N THR A 66 -12.27 8.76 -2.37
CA THR A 66 -13.40 9.18 -1.53
C THR A 66 -14.06 7.97 -0.88
N ASP A 67 -14.42 6.95 -1.66
CA ASP A 67 -15.06 5.73 -1.15
C ASP A 67 -14.19 5.03 -0.11
N PHE A 68 -12.88 4.93 -0.35
CA PHE A 68 -11.97 4.30 0.61
C PHE A 68 -11.90 5.10 1.92
N VAL A 69 -11.79 6.42 1.84
CA VAL A 69 -11.72 7.30 3.01
C VAL A 69 -13.03 7.33 3.79
N GLU A 70 -14.16 7.36 3.11
CA GLU A 70 -15.48 7.47 3.75
C GLU A 70 -15.99 6.13 4.28
N LEU A 71 -15.66 5.02 3.62
CA LEU A 71 -16.22 3.71 3.95
C LEU A 71 -15.23 2.78 4.64
N VAL A 72 -13.98 2.69 4.16
CA VAL A 72 -13.00 1.69 4.62
C VAL A 72 -12.16 2.20 5.79
N VAL A 73 -11.68 3.45 5.73
CA VAL A 73 -10.87 4.03 6.82
C VAL A 73 -11.58 3.97 8.18
N PRO A 74 -12.89 4.25 8.32
CA PRO A 74 -13.58 4.11 9.60
C PRO A 74 -13.59 2.66 10.12
N GLU A 75 -13.70 1.66 9.24
CA GLU A 75 -13.62 0.26 9.66
C GLU A 75 -12.20 -0.09 10.13
N LEU A 76 -11.16 0.33 9.41
CA LEU A 76 -9.77 0.11 9.83
C LEU A 76 -9.44 0.85 11.14
N GLN A 77 -10.00 2.03 11.36
CA GLN A 77 -9.85 2.77 12.62
C GLN A 77 -10.53 2.08 13.79
N LYS A 78 -11.74 1.51 13.60
CA LYS A 78 -12.43 0.70 14.63
C LYS A 78 -11.59 -0.51 15.06
N ARG A 79 -10.83 -1.09 14.12
CA ARG A 79 -9.93 -2.22 14.35
C ARG A 79 -8.54 -1.81 14.85
N GLN A 80 -8.28 -0.51 14.97
CA GLN A 80 -6.98 0.05 15.34
C GLN A 80 -5.86 -0.24 14.32
N ALA A 81 -6.20 -0.66 13.11
CA ALA A 81 -5.27 -0.93 12.00
C ALA A 81 -4.90 0.35 11.23
N TYR A 82 -5.60 1.46 11.44
CA TYR A 82 -5.31 2.75 10.82
C TYR A 82 -5.33 3.88 11.84
N LYS A 83 -4.45 4.86 11.64
CA LYS A 83 -4.32 6.02 12.55
C LYS A 83 -5.59 6.87 12.58
N ASN A 84 -5.86 7.46 13.73
CA ASN A 84 -6.93 8.46 13.89
C ASN A 84 -6.43 9.88 13.60
N ASP A 85 -5.17 10.16 13.92
CA ASP A 85 -4.52 11.47 13.72
C ASP A 85 -3.07 11.30 13.27
N TYR A 86 -2.49 12.37 12.74
CA TYR A 86 -1.08 12.40 12.39
C TYR A 86 -0.20 12.71 13.61
N CYS A 87 0.81 11.87 13.85
CA CYS A 87 1.92 12.24 14.72
C CYS A 87 2.66 13.48 14.18
N GLN A 88 3.27 14.26 15.06
CA GLN A 88 4.08 15.41 14.65
C GLN A 88 5.40 14.96 14.00
N GLY A 89 6.03 15.85 13.25
CA GLY A 89 7.34 15.61 12.62
C GLY A 89 7.28 15.26 11.12
N THR A 90 8.44 14.89 10.61
CA THR A 90 8.70 14.54 9.21
C THR A 90 8.08 13.20 8.82
N LEU A 91 8.01 12.92 7.51
CA LEU A 91 7.54 11.62 7.02
C LEU A 91 8.39 10.45 7.55
N ARG A 92 9.72 10.62 7.64
CA ARG A 92 10.61 9.59 8.16
C ARG A 92 10.31 9.26 9.62
N GLU A 93 10.04 10.29 10.43
CA GLU A 93 9.65 10.10 11.83
C GLU A 93 8.33 9.36 11.93
N LYS A 94 7.35 9.70 11.09
CA LYS A 94 6.03 9.04 11.06
C LYS A 94 6.10 7.57 10.61
N LEU A 95 6.99 7.22 9.69
CA LEU A 95 7.10 5.86 9.16
C LEU A 95 7.99 4.97 10.03
N PHE A 96 9.10 5.48 10.56
CA PHE A 96 10.13 4.65 11.21
C PHE A 96 10.30 4.92 12.70
N GLY A 97 9.89 6.09 13.22
CA GLY A 97 10.14 6.45 14.62
C GLY A 97 11.62 6.68 15.01
N LEU A 98 12.56 6.60 14.06
CA LEU A 98 14.01 6.67 14.30
C LEU A 98 14.63 8.06 14.05
N GLY A 99 13.81 9.11 14.04
CA GLY A 99 14.24 10.49 13.80
C GLY A 99 14.17 10.95 12.33
N SER A 100 14.45 12.23 12.10
CA SER A 100 14.26 12.90 10.80
C SER A 100 15.34 12.62 9.76
N ARG A 101 16.41 11.90 10.11
CA ARG A 101 17.51 11.54 9.21
C ARG A 101 17.64 10.03 9.08
N LEU A 102 18.37 9.57 8.07
CA LEU A 102 18.67 8.14 7.87
C LEU A 102 19.27 7.51 9.16
N PRO A 103 19.00 6.23 9.48
CA PRO A 103 19.74 5.57 10.56
C PRO A 103 21.22 5.39 10.17
N ASN A 104 22.11 5.14 11.12
CA ASN A 104 23.56 5.05 10.84
C ASN A 104 23.92 3.85 9.98
N GLU A 105 23.09 2.82 10.01
CA GLU A 105 23.18 1.58 9.25
C GLU A 105 22.80 1.77 7.77
N HIS A 106 22.07 2.84 7.44
CA HIS A 106 21.67 3.12 6.07
C HIS A 106 22.86 3.66 5.26
N PRO A 107 23.18 3.13 4.06
CA PRO A 107 24.35 3.53 3.27
C PRO A 107 24.45 5.05 3.03
N GLY A 108 23.33 5.71 2.78
CA GLY A 108 23.28 7.18 2.65
C GLY A 108 23.80 7.97 3.87
N ALA A 109 23.88 7.37 5.06
CA ALA A 109 24.41 8.02 6.25
C ALA A 109 25.93 8.24 6.17
N SER A 110 26.68 7.41 5.45
CA SER A 110 28.15 7.56 5.30
C SER A 110 28.55 8.79 4.48
N TYR A 111 27.62 9.36 3.71
CA TYR A 111 27.83 10.55 2.89
C TYR A 111 27.47 11.85 3.62
N ARG A 112 27.13 11.79 4.91
CA ARG A 112 26.97 12.99 5.72
C ARG A 112 28.31 13.68 5.83
N LEU A 113 28.38 14.88 5.29
CA LEU A 113 29.53 15.76 5.54
C LEU A 113 29.59 16.00 7.05
N ALA A 114 30.63 15.46 7.68
CA ALA A 114 30.95 15.76 9.07
C ALA A 114 31.27 17.26 9.15
N GLY A 115 30.26 18.07 9.50
CA GLY A 115 30.39 19.50 9.73
C GLY A 115 30.92 20.32 8.54
N LEU A 116 30.01 20.92 7.78
CA LEU A 116 30.15 22.37 7.49
C LEU A 116 29.75 23.15 8.76
N ALA A 117 30.42 22.81 9.86
CA ALA A 117 30.38 23.54 11.11
C ALA A 117 31.75 24.20 11.28
N THR A 118 32.14 25.04 10.32
CA THR A 118 33.22 26.04 10.46
C THR A 118 33.05 27.13 9.41
N ALA A 119 32.35 28.21 9.80
CA ALA A 119 32.72 29.62 9.59
C ALA A 119 31.68 30.49 10.31
#